data_AF-A0A972V6H4-F1
#
_entry.id   AF-A0A972V6H4-F1
#
_cell.length_a   1.000
_cell.length_b   1.000
_cell.length_c   1.000
_cell.angle_alpha   90.00
_cell.angle_beta   90.00
_cell.angle_gamma   90.00
#
_symmetry.space_group_name_H-M   'P 1'
#
loop_
_entity.id
_entity.type
_entity.pdbx_description
1 polymer ?
#
loop_
_entity_poly.entity_id
_entity_poly.type
_entity_poly.pdbx_seq_one_letter_code
_entity_poly.pdbx_strand_id
1 'polypeptide(L)'
;GRSIPAEIGASAEPVVLGALSRDSSLDLDVRLGIAERAETLGAISGDDLGRIYATVAFPPDDIPAAAETAKSSPGPRSNALLYQLATGNRADEERFEALKTLWRLGDTSSGLGTAARVSRNTDKGITPTPDLSWLAPDVLRALLVSGDLDAAMRWYTSLSIEARARLWPLLVVIDRTGVVAPPQQAVPQNAVNAWLRTQSDLVAGQRRERARLAFTLVEAAGHRVPDEYWRELAGEAEGKVSAADPGALRLLESASSGRRVGETVIYALLALGPRGPAHASSHTLAQVFRTLEAVGLPNDARRIAVEAMVRNGL
;
A
#
# COMPACT_ATOMS: atom_id res chain seq x y z
N GLY A 1 32.34 12.31 18.16
CA GLY A 1 31.01 12.25 17.55
C GLY A 1 29.98 12.45 18.63
N ARG A 2 28.97 13.30 18.41
CA ARG A 2 27.83 13.38 19.33
C ARG A 2 26.99 12.13 19.08
N SER A 3 26.92 11.23 20.07
CA SER A 3 25.98 10.12 20.06
C SER A 3 24.58 10.71 20.19
N ILE A 4 23.84 10.77 19.08
CA ILE A 4 22.40 10.99 19.13
C ILE A 4 21.81 9.68 19.67
N PRO A 5 21.11 9.68 20.82
CA PRO A 5 20.45 8.48 21.31
C PRO A 5 19.49 7.93 20.24
N ALA A 6 19.44 6.61 20.06
CA ALA A 6 18.52 5.96 19.12
C ALA A 6 17.05 6.40 19.30
N GLU A 7 16.71 6.87 20.50
CA GLU A 7 15.41 7.43 20.89
C GLU A 7 15.00 8.71 20.13
N ILE A 8 15.95 9.51 19.64
CA ILE A 8 15.64 10.72 18.84
C ILE A 8 15.08 10.31 17.47
N GLY A 9 15.59 9.25 16.85
CA GLY A 9 15.03 8.74 15.60
C GLY A 9 13.57 8.29 15.73
N ALA A 10 13.17 7.80 16.91
CA ALA A 10 11.80 7.34 17.16
C ALA A 10 10.80 8.48 17.43
N SER A 11 11.26 9.62 17.96
CA SER A 11 10.39 10.69 18.47
C SER A 11 10.56 12.04 17.75
N ALA A 12 11.56 12.20 16.89
CA ALA A 12 11.82 13.45 16.19
C ALA A 12 10.73 13.79 15.16
N GLU A 13 10.52 15.09 14.97
CA GLU A 13 9.62 15.62 13.96
C GLU A 13 10.09 15.22 12.54
N PRO A 14 9.17 15.06 11.58
CA PRO A 14 9.50 14.63 10.21
C PRO A 14 10.61 15.46 9.55
N VAL A 15 10.60 16.78 9.74
CA VAL A 15 11.62 17.69 9.18
C VAL A 15 13.01 17.38 9.72
N VAL A 16 13.11 17.10 11.03
CA VAL A 16 14.38 16.74 11.68
C VAL A 16 14.87 15.39 11.17
N LEU A 17 13.97 14.40 11.03
CA LEU A 17 14.30 13.10 10.46
C LEU A 17 14.82 13.22 9.02
N GLY A 18 14.23 14.10 8.22
CA GLY A 18 14.70 14.38 6.86
C GLY A 18 16.10 15.00 6.81
N ALA A 19 16.48 15.82 7.79
CA ALA A 19 17.83 16.35 7.89
C ALA A 19 18.84 15.28 8.35
N LEU A 20 18.49 14.52 9.40
CA LEU A 20 19.34 13.48 9.98
C LEU A 20 19.59 12.30 9.03
N SER A 21 18.64 11.97 8.15
CA SER A 21 18.83 10.89 7.16
C SER A 21 20.00 11.13 6.20
N ARG A 22 20.43 12.39 6.06
CA ARG A 22 21.54 12.81 5.19
C ARG A 22 22.85 13.05 5.95
N ASP A 23 22.83 12.93 7.28
CA ASP A 23 24.01 13.18 8.12
C ASP A 23 24.97 11.98 8.08
N SER A 24 26.13 12.15 7.45
CA SER A 24 27.15 11.10 7.34
C SER A 24 27.95 10.86 8.62
N SER A 25 27.73 11.64 9.68
CA SER A 25 28.39 11.43 10.98
C SER A 25 27.69 10.40 11.85
N LEU A 26 26.46 10.00 11.50
CA LEU A 26 25.70 8.96 12.18
C LEU A 26 26.18 7.56 11.79
N ASP A 27 26.00 6.62 12.72
CA ASP A 27 26.14 5.20 12.40
C ASP A 27 25.22 4.81 11.23
N LEU A 28 25.71 3.94 10.34
CA LEU A 28 25.03 3.61 9.10
C LEU A 28 23.65 2.98 9.34
N ASP A 29 23.54 2.03 10.26
CA ASP A 29 22.29 1.31 10.51
C ASP A 29 21.26 2.23 11.15
N VAL A 30 21.70 3.13 12.04
CA VAL A 30 20.86 4.20 12.62
C VAL A 30 20.38 5.15 11.52
N ARG A 31 21.28 5.59 10.63
CA ARG A 31 20.94 6.52 9.54
C ARG A 31 19.94 5.92 8.56
N LEU A 32 20.08 4.63 8.21
CA LEU A 32 19.13 3.94 7.34
C LEU A 32 17.75 3.81 7.99
N GLY A 33 17.68 3.48 9.29
CA GLY A 33 16.42 3.45 10.02
C GLY A 33 15.73 4.82 10.08
N ILE A 34 16.50 5.90 10.29
CA ILE A 34 15.99 7.28 10.22
C ILE A 34 15.49 7.60 8.81
N ALA A 35 16.20 7.18 7.77
CA ALA A 35 15.82 7.43 6.37
C ALA A 35 14.50 6.73 6.01
N GLU A 36 14.34 5.44 6.33
CA GLU A 36 13.08 4.71 6.10
C GLU A 36 11.90 5.34 6.86
N ARG A 37 12.12 5.78 8.10
CA ARG A 37 11.09 6.48 8.88
C ARG A 37 10.75 7.85 8.28
N ALA A 38 11.77 8.61 7.88
CA ALA A 38 11.58 9.89 7.20
C ALA A 38 10.77 9.71 5.91
N GLU A 39 11.02 8.64 5.15
CA GLU A 39 10.26 8.27 3.96
C GLU A 39 8.81 7.93 4.31
N THR A 40 8.60 7.10 5.33
CA THR A 40 7.26 6.69 5.80
C THR A 40 6.41 7.90 6.22
N LEU A 41 7.04 8.92 6.80
CA LEU A 41 6.40 10.16 7.24
C LEU A 41 6.35 11.24 6.13
N GLY A 42 6.81 10.94 4.92
CA GLY A 42 6.82 11.86 3.78
C GLY A 42 7.83 13.00 3.89
N ALA A 43 8.78 12.95 4.82
CA ALA A 43 9.85 13.93 4.95
C ALA A 43 10.93 13.81 3.87
N ILE A 44 11.09 12.61 3.28
CA ILE A 44 11.87 12.37 2.08
C ILE A 44 11.07 11.52 1.10
N SER A 45 11.43 11.56 -0.18
CA SER A 45 10.79 10.73 -1.21
C SER A 45 11.37 9.30 -1.24
N GLY A 46 10.66 8.37 -1.89
CA GLY A 46 11.21 7.05 -2.19
C GLY A 46 12.47 7.13 -3.05
N ASP A 47 12.56 8.09 -3.99
CA ASP A 47 13.76 8.31 -4.81
C ASP A 47 14.95 8.81 -3.96
N ASP A 48 14.68 9.65 -2.96
CA ASP A 48 15.70 10.10 -2.01
C ASP A 48 16.23 8.93 -1.18
N LEU A 49 15.34 8.06 -0.70
CA LEU A 49 15.72 6.85 0.03
C LEU A 49 16.53 5.90 -0.86
N GLY A 50 16.15 5.72 -2.13
CA GLY A 50 16.89 4.91 -3.09
C GLY A 50 18.31 5.43 -3.31
N ARG A 51 18.48 6.76 -3.38
CA ARG A 51 19.82 7.39 -3.43
C ARG A 51 20.62 7.13 -2.16
N ILE A 52 20.01 7.16 -0.98
CA ILE A 52 20.68 6.81 0.28
C ILE A 52 21.11 5.34 0.26
N TYR A 53 20.24 4.43 -0.16
CA TYR A 53 20.56 3.01 -0.30
C TYR A 53 21.73 2.78 -1.25
N ALA A 54 21.80 3.49 -2.38
CA ALA A 54 22.90 3.38 -3.33
C ALA A 54 24.28 3.80 -2.76
N THR A 55 24.33 4.53 -1.63
CA THR A 55 25.59 4.91 -0.97
C THR A 55 26.14 3.83 -0.04
N VAL A 56 25.35 2.78 0.25
CA VAL A 56 25.77 1.71 1.17
C VAL A 56 26.79 0.82 0.48
N ALA A 57 27.98 0.68 1.07
CA ALA A 57 29.02 -0.20 0.54
C ALA A 57 28.74 -1.66 0.92
N PHE A 58 28.68 -2.53 -0.09
CA PHE A 58 28.66 -3.97 0.05
C PHE A 58 29.87 -4.55 -0.69
N PRO A 59 30.84 -5.18 0.01
CA PRO A 59 31.97 -5.84 -0.65
C PRO A 59 31.49 -6.89 -1.65
N PRO A 60 31.99 -6.94 -2.90
CA PRO A 60 31.49 -7.84 -3.93
C PRO A 60 31.49 -9.32 -3.52
N ASP A 61 32.52 -9.74 -2.81
CA ASP A 61 32.70 -11.12 -2.34
C ASP A 61 31.65 -11.51 -1.28
N ASP A 62 31.11 -10.53 -0.55
CA ASP A 62 30.12 -10.76 0.51
C ASP A 62 28.68 -10.70 0.00
N ILE A 63 28.44 -10.17 -1.21
CA ILE A 63 27.09 -9.97 -1.75
C ILE A 63 26.25 -11.26 -1.75
N PRO A 64 26.74 -12.42 -2.23
CA PRO A 64 25.92 -13.63 -2.26
C PRO A 64 25.48 -14.07 -0.86
N ALA A 65 26.40 -14.05 0.11
CA ALA A 65 26.11 -14.42 1.50
C ALA A 65 25.18 -13.41 2.18
N ALA A 66 25.40 -12.12 1.93
CA ALA A 66 24.56 -11.05 2.44
C ALA A 66 23.14 -11.10 1.85
N ALA A 67 23.00 -11.43 0.56
CA ALA A 67 21.70 -11.58 -0.11
C ALA A 67 20.92 -12.75 0.49
N GLU A 68 21.59 -13.87 0.79
CA GLU A 68 20.96 -15.01 1.45
C GLU A 68 20.52 -14.66 2.87
N THR A 69 21.35 -13.94 3.61
CA THR A 69 21.01 -13.47 4.96
C THR A 69 19.82 -12.50 4.92
N ALA A 70 19.78 -11.60 3.94
CA ALA A 70 18.72 -10.61 3.78
C ALA A 70 17.33 -11.27 3.63
N LYS A 71 17.23 -12.43 2.97
CA LYS A 71 15.96 -13.17 2.79
C LYS A 71 15.26 -13.55 4.09
N SER A 72 15.98 -13.62 5.21
CA SER A 72 15.46 -14.04 6.52
C SER A 72 15.68 -13.00 7.63
N SER A 73 16.39 -11.91 7.34
CA SER A 73 16.74 -10.86 8.30
C SER A 73 16.19 -9.51 7.85
N PRO A 74 14.93 -9.17 8.19
CA PRO A 74 14.34 -7.89 7.83
C PRO A 74 15.09 -6.75 8.53
N GLY A 75 15.34 -5.67 7.79
CA GLY A 75 15.95 -4.46 8.35
C GLY A 75 16.47 -3.50 7.27
N PRO A 76 16.81 -2.26 7.65
CA PRO A 76 17.15 -1.20 6.69
C PRO A 76 18.36 -1.52 5.81
N ARG A 77 19.37 -2.20 6.37
CA ARG A 77 20.55 -2.64 5.62
C ARG A 77 20.24 -3.75 4.61
N SER A 78 19.41 -4.72 4.99
CA SER A 78 18.92 -5.76 4.09
C SER A 78 18.09 -5.16 2.95
N ASN A 79 17.24 -4.18 3.26
CA ASN A 79 16.45 -3.46 2.28
C ASN A 79 17.34 -2.69 1.28
N ALA A 80 18.39 -2.02 1.78
CA ALA A 80 19.37 -1.35 0.94
C ALA A 80 20.10 -2.32 0.00
N LEU A 81 20.51 -3.50 0.49
CA LEU A 81 21.14 -4.53 -0.34
C LEU A 81 20.21 -5.02 -1.44
N LEU A 82 18.98 -5.42 -1.07
CA LEU A 82 17.99 -5.94 -2.03
C LEU A 82 17.62 -4.88 -3.08
N TYR A 83 17.52 -3.61 -2.68
CA TYR A 83 17.31 -2.50 -3.60
C TYR A 83 18.47 -2.34 -4.59
N GLN A 84 19.73 -2.40 -4.14
CA GLN A 84 20.89 -2.32 -5.03
C GLN A 84 20.96 -3.52 -5.99
N LEU A 85 20.61 -4.73 -5.53
CA LEU A 85 20.53 -5.91 -6.38
C LEU A 85 19.46 -5.76 -7.46
N ALA A 86 18.30 -5.21 -7.10
CA ALA A 86 17.18 -4.96 -8.03
C ALA A 86 17.49 -3.89 -9.10
N THR A 87 18.26 -2.86 -8.74
CA THR A 87 18.52 -1.69 -9.59
C THR A 87 19.87 -1.72 -10.29
N GLY A 88 20.76 -2.65 -9.92
CA GLY A 88 22.08 -2.82 -10.51
C GLY A 88 22.08 -3.44 -11.91
N ASN A 89 23.25 -3.44 -12.54
CA ASN A 89 23.49 -4.10 -13.82
C ASN A 89 23.67 -5.61 -13.64
N ARG A 90 22.55 -6.35 -13.60
CA ARG A 90 22.45 -7.80 -13.35
C ARG A 90 21.45 -8.44 -14.31
N ALA A 91 21.45 -9.78 -14.36
CA ALA A 91 20.42 -10.52 -15.05
C ALA A 91 19.02 -10.21 -14.48
N ASP A 92 18.00 -10.18 -15.33
CA ASP A 92 16.64 -9.80 -14.92
C ASP A 92 16.07 -10.71 -13.83
N GLU A 93 16.34 -12.01 -13.90
CA GLU A 93 15.91 -12.98 -12.88
C GLU A 93 16.45 -12.62 -11.48
N GLU A 94 17.74 -12.28 -11.37
CA GLU A 94 18.35 -11.86 -10.10
C GLU A 94 17.69 -10.58 -9.57
N ARG A 95 17.41 -9.63 -10.47
CA ARG A 95 16.81 -8.35 -10.13
C ARG A 95 15.37 -8.53 -9.63
N PHE A 96 14.60 -9.38 -10.31
CA PHE A 96 13.20 -9.64 -9.96
C PHE A 96 13.06 -10.44 -8.66
N GLU A 97 13.94 -11.43 -8.43
CA GLU A 97 13.97 -12.13 -7.14
C GLU A 97 14.38 -11.21 -5.98
N ALA A 98 15.31 -10.27 -6.20
CA ALA A 98 15.65 -9.25 -5.21
C ALA A 98 14.46 -8.32 -4.88
N LEU A 99 13.73 -7.85 -5.90
CA LEU A 99 12.53 -7.03 -5.72
C LEU A 99 11.43 -7.77 -4.96
N LYS A 100 11.12 -8.99 -5.38
CA LYS A 100 10.12 -9.85 -4.73
C LYS A 100 10.47 -10.10 -3.27
N THR A 101 11.75 -10.35 -2.98
CA THR A 101 12.25 -10.49 -1.61
C THR A 101 12.06 -9.20 -0.81
N LEU A 102 12.42 -8.05 -1.38
CA LEU A 102 12.29 -6.74 -0.75
C LEU A 102 10.83 -6.45 -0.33
N TRP A 103 9.85 -6.67 -1.22
CA TRP A 103 8.45 -6.44 -0.89
C TRP A 103 7.91 -7.41 0.16
N ARG A 104 8.27 -8.70 0.08
CA ARG A 104 7.80 -9.72 1.02
C ARG A 104 8.32 -9.51 2.43
N LEU A 105 9.57 -9.08 2.59
CA LEU A 105 10.11 -8.66 3.88
C LEU A 105 9.44 -7.38 4.40
N GLY A 106 9.07 -6.48 3.49
CA GLY A 106 8.24 -5.33 3.84
C GLY A 106 6.87 -5.73 4.38
N ASP A 107 6.25 -6.79 3.84
CA ASP A 107 4.94 -7.25 4.31
C ASP A 107 5.00 -7.80 5.75
N THR A 108 6.06 -8.53 6.10
CA THR A 108 6.25 -9.07 7.46
C THR A 108 6.64 -8.00 8.50
N SER A 109 7.31 -6.93 8.07
CA SER A 109 7.80 -5.85 8.94
C SER A 109 6.95 -4.58 8.92
N SER A 110 5.80 -4.58 8.23
CA SER A 110 5.00 -3.37 7.92
C SER A 110 5.72 -2.30 7.09
N GLY A 111 6.85 -2.66 6.46
CA GLY A 111 7.66 -1.83 5.56
C GLY A 111 7.29 -1.91 4.07
N LEU A 112 6.24 -2.66 3.69
CA LEU A 112 5.83 -2.82 2.28
C LEU A 112 5.62 -1.48 1.56
N GLY A 113 5.08 -0.49 2.28
CA GLY A 113 4.89 0.87 1.75
C GLY A 113 6.20 1.50 1.27
N THR A 114 7.22 1.47 2.12
CA THR A 114 8.54 2.01 1.82
C THR A 114 9.22 1.19 0.73
N ALA A 115 9.18 -0.14 0.83
CA ALA A 115 9.73 -1.05 -0.18
C ALA A 115 9.15 -0.80 -1.58
N ALA A 116 7.82 -0.63 -1.68
CA ALA A 116 7.14 -0.33 -2.93
C ALA A 116 7.48 1.07 -3.47
N ARG A 117 7.53 2.10 -2.61
CA ARG A 117 7.81 3.47 -3.06
C ARG A 117 9.26 3.68 -3.48
N VAL A 118 10.23 3.03 -2.82
CA VAL A 118 11.65 3.10 -3.21
C VAL A 118 11.92 2.38 -4.52
N SER A 119 11.20 1.28 -4.81
CA SER A 119 11.36 0.49 -6.04
C SER A 119 10.45 0.91 -7.20
N ARG A 120 9.45 1.77 -6.94
CA ARG A 120 8.42 2.23 -7.89
C ARG A 120 8.90 2.49 -9.33
N ASN A 121 10.00 3.23 -9.49
CA ASN A 121 10.52 3.57 -10.81
C ASN A 121 11.03 2.33 -11.58
N THR A 122 11.65 1.39 -10.88
CA THR A 122 12.07 0.09 -11.42
C THR A 122 10.83 -0.72 -11.81
N ASP A 123 9.87 -0.82 -10.90
CA ASP A 123 8.67 -1.66 -11.04
C ASP A 123 7.82 -1.23 -12.23
N LYS A 124 7.66 0.09 -12.39
CA LYS A 124 6.92 0.70 -13.50
C LYS A 124 7.56 0.38 -14.85
N GLY A 125 8.88 0.18 -14.88
CA GLY A 125 9.65 -0.17 -16.08
C GLY A 125 9.55 -1.64 -16.48
N ILE A 126 9.06 -2.52 -15.59
CA ILE A 126 8.89 -3.94 -15.91
C ILE A 126 7.69 -4.11 -16.83
N THR A 127 7.92 -4.69 -18.00
CA THR A 127 6.86 -4.98 -18.97
C THR A 127 6.24 -6.33 -18.66
N PRO A 128 4.91 -6.44 -18.46
CA PRO A 128 4.26 -7.72 -18.23
C PRO A 128 4.41 -8.65 -19.45
N THR A 129 4.95 -9.84 -19.23
CA THR A 129 5.01 -10.92 -20.22
C THR A 129 4.51 -12.23 -19.59
N PRO A 130 4.09 -13.23 -20.39
CA PRO A 130 3.67 -14.52 -19.86
C PRO A 130 4.73 -15.20 -18.97
N ASP A 131 6.01 -15.05 -19.32
CA ASP A 131 7.14 -15.61 -18.57
C ASP A 131 7.33 -14.98 -17.18
N LEU A 132 6.75 -13.79 -16.96
CA LEU A 132 6.77 -13.08 -15.67
C LEU A 132 5.48 -13.28 -14.85
N SER A 133 4.64 -14.25 -15.21
CA SER A 133 3.41 -14.57 -14.47
C SER A 133 3.67 -14.90 -12.98
N TRP A 134 4.83 -15.47 -12.66
CA TRP A 134 5.27 -15.77 -11.30
C TRP A 134 5.53 -14.51 -10.45
N LEU A 135 5.87 -13.39 -11.08
CA LEU A 135 6.19 -12.11 -10.44
C LEU A 135 4.95 -11.19 -10.34
N ALA A 136 3.95 -11.43 -11.20
CA ALA A 136 2.79 -10.55 -11.39
C ALA A 136 2.05 -10.16 -10.09
N PRO A 137 1.74 -11.08 -9.15
CA PRO A 137 1.01 -10.71 -7.94
C PRO A 137 1.80 -9.74 -7.05
N ASP A 138 3.10 -9.96 -6.90
CA ASP A 138 3.97 -9.16 -6.05
C ASP A 138 4.20 -7.76 -6.65
N VAL A 139 4.54 -7.66 -7.94
CA VAL A 139 4.71 -6.36 -8.63
C VAL A 139 3.41 -5.57 -8.65
N LEU A 140 2.27 -6.21 -8.91
CA LEU A 140 0.99 -5.52 -8.92
C LEU A 140 0.68 -4.90 -7.55
N ARG A 141 0.91 -5.66 -6.46
CA ARG A 141 0.71 -5.16 -5.10
C ARG A 141 1.67 -4.02 -4.77
N ALA A 142 2.94 -4.10 -5.19
CA ALA A 142 3.90 -3.00 -5.02
C ALA A 142 3.47 -1.73 -5.79
N LEU A 143 3.04 -1.86 -7.04
CA LEU A 143 2.54 -0.74 -7.84
C LEU A 143 1.26 -0.12 -7.25
N LEU A 144 0.37 -0.95 -6.69
CA LEU A 144 -0.81 -0.49 -5.96
C LEU A 144 -0.44 0.37 -4.76
N VAL A 145 0.45 -0.14 -3.90
CA VAL A 145 0.86 0.52 -2.66
C VAL A 145 1.67 1.79 -2.92
N SER A 146 2.47 1.82 -3.98
CA SER A 146 3.19 3.02 -4.42
C SER A 146 2.31 4.02 -5.19
N GLY A 147 1.06 3.66 -5.46
CA GLY A 147 0.04 4.53 -6.06
C GLY A 147 0.05 4.60 -7.59
N ASP A 148 0.78 3.73 -8.28
CA ASP A 148 0.78 3.61 -9.73
C ASP A 148 -0.32 2.65 -10.23
N LEU A 149 -1.57 3.09 -10.08
CA LEU A 149 -2.75 2.28 -10.41
C LEU A 149 -2.76 1.82 -11.88
N ASP A 150 -2.39 2.71 -12.81
CA ASP A 150 -2.35 2.39 -14.24
C ASP A 150 -1.28 1.33 -14.55
N ALA A 151 -0.14 1.36 -13.84
CA ALA A 151 0.90 0.36 -13.99
C ALA A 151 0.50 -0.98 -13.38
N ALA A 152 -0.14 -0.95 -12.21
CA ALA A 152 -0.70 -2.14 -11.58
C ALA A 152 -1.70 -2.85 -12.51
N MET A 153 -2.60 -2.09 -13.15
CA MET A 153 -3.60 -2.66 -14.05
C MET A 153 -3.04 -3.33 -15.31
N ARG A 154 -1.82 -2.95 -15.77
CA ARG A 154 -1.16 -3.66 -16.89
C ARG A 154 -0.85 -5.12 -16.56
N TRP A 155 -0.69 -5.46 -15.27
CA TRP A 155 -0.39 -6.82 -14.82
C TRP A 155 -1.63 -7.70 -14.66
N TYR A 156 -2.83 -7.14 -14.75
CA TYR A 156 -4.09 -7.87 -14.52
C TYR A 156 -4.19 -9.16 -15.37
N THR A 157 -3.83 -9.08 -16.65
CA THR A 157 -3.92 -10.22 -17.58
C THR A 157 -2.86 -11.29 -17.32
N SER A 158 -1.74 -10.94 -16.71
CA SER A 158 -0.66 -11.87 -16.34
C SER A 158 -0.90 -12.62 -15.03
N LEU A 159 -1.92 -12.22 -14.25
CA LEU A 159 -2.28 -12.91 -13.01
C LEU A 159 -2.92 -14.28 -13.30
N SER A 160 -2.56 -15.27 -12.47
CA SER A 160 -3.28 -16.56 -12.39
C SER A 160 -4.71 -16.37 -11.86
N ILE A 161 -5.55 -17.39 -12.00
CA ILE A 161 -6.94 -17.36 -11.50
C ILE A 161 -6.95 -17.16 -9.98
N GLU A 162 -6.07 -17.83 -9.27
CA GLU A 162 -5.92 -17.75 -7.81
C GLU A 162 -5.49 -16.35 -7.39
N ALA A 163 -4.51 -15.76 -8.08
CA ALA A 163 -4.04 -14.42 -7.80
C ALA A 163 -5.12 -13.35 -8.07
N ARG A 164 -5.88 -13.49 -9.17
CA ARG A 164 -7.04 -12.62 -9.45
C ARG A 164 -8.10 -12.74 -8.39
N ALA A 165 -8.41 -13.96 -7.93
CA ALA A 165 -9.37 -14.17 -6.86
C ALA A 165 -8.92 -13.51 -5.56
N ARG A 166 -7.64 -13.65 -5.18
CA ARG A 166 -7.08 -13.07 -3.95
C ARG A 166 -7.08 -11.54 -3.98
N LEU A 167 -6.73 -10.94 -5.12
CA LEU A 167 -6.63 -9.49 -5.30
C LEU A 167 -7.94 -8.83 -5.76
N TRP A 168 -9.03 -9.60 -5.91
CA TRP A 168 -10.26 -9.16 -6.54
C TRP A 168 -10.80 -7.81 -6.01
N PRO A 169 -10.93 -7.58 -4.68
CA PRO A 169 -11.45 -6.30 -4.19
C PRO A 169 -10.59 -5.11 -4.62
N LEU A 170 -9.27 -5.26 -4.54
CA LEU A 170 -8.32 -4.21 -4.94
C LEU A 170 -8.45 -3.92 -6.44
N LEU A 171 -8.51 -4.98 -7.26
CA LEU A 171 -8.66 -4.89 -8.71
C LEU A 171 -9.96 -4.19 -9.12
N VAL A 172 -11.08 -4.50 -8.45
CA VAL A 172 -12.37 -3.85 -8.72
C VAL A 172 -12.33 -2.37 -8.34
N VAL A 173 -11.80 -2.03 -7.16
CA VAL A 173 -11.76 -0.63 -6.69
C VAL A 173 -10.90 0.25 -7.61
N ILE A 174 -9.80 -0.27 -8.14
CA ILE A 174 -8.91 0.50 -9.03
C ILE A 174 -9.35 0.51 -10.49
N ASP A 175 -10.24 -0.39 -10.90
CA ASP A 175 -10.65 -0.52 -12.29
C ASP A 175 -11.50 0.68 -12.72
N ARG A 176 -10.93 1.48 -13.61
CA ARG A 176 -11.58 2.67 -14.20
C ARG A 176 -12.25 2.37 -15.53
N THR A 177 -11.92 1.23 -16.12
CA THR A 177 -12.24 0.86 -17.50
C THR A 177 -13.33 -0.19 -17.58
N GLY A 178 -13.67 -0.83 -16.45
CA GLY A 178 -14.64 -1.91 -16.38
C GLY A 178 -14.10 -3.24 -16.91
N VAL A 179 -12.78 -3.41 -16.98
CA VAL A 179 -12.11 -4.64 -17.44
C VAL A 179 -12.30 -5.79 -16.44
N VAL A 180 -12.31 -5.48 -15.14
CA VAL A 180 -12.46 -6.45 -14.05
C VAL A 180 -13.94 -6.72 -13.77
N ALA A 181 -14.73 -5.65 -13.67
CA ALA A 181 -16.17 -5.72 -13.47
C ALA A 181 -16.84 -4.51 -14.15
N PRO A 182 -17.97 -4.69 -14.85
CA PRO A 182 -18.69 -3.56 -15.41
C PRO A 182 -19.12 -2.58 -14.28
N PRO A 183 -18.91 -1.27 -14.47
CA PRO A 183 -19.31 -0.28 -13.49
C PRO A 183 -20.85 -0.21 -13.38
N GLN A 184 -21.35 0.17 -12.20
CA GLN A 184 -22.79 0.26 -11.89
C GLN A 184 -23.60 -1.05 -12.01
N GLN A 185 -22.91 -2.19 -12.12
CA GLN A 185 -23.52 -3.51 -12.13
C GLN A 185 -23.24 -4.28 -10.85
N ALA A 186 -24.06 -5.32 -10.62
CA ALA A 186 -23.78 -6.26 -9.56
C ALA A 186 -22.49 -7.01 -9.88
N VAL A 187 -21.61 -7.16 -8.88
CA VAL A 187 -20.40 -7.96 -9.04
C VAL A 187 -20.78 -9.43 -9.22
N PRO A 188 -20.07 -10.19 -10.07
CA PRO A 188 -20.37 -11.60 -10.27
C PRO A 188 -20.21 -12.41 -8.98
N GLN A 189 -21.25 -13.17 -8.59
CA GLN A 189 -21.23 -14.00 -7.37
C GLN A 189 -20.05 -15.00 -7.34
N ASN A 190 -19.68 -15.56 -8.50
CA ASN A 190 -18.54 -16.47 -8.60
C ASN A 190 -17.22 -15.78 -8.22
N ALA A 191 -17.04 -14.49 -8.53
CA ALA A 191 -15.86 -13.72 -8.16
C ALA A 191 -15.82 -13.44 -6.65
N VAL A 192 -16.94 -13.02 -6.06
CA VAL A 192 -17.07 -12.82 -4.62
C VAL A 192 -16.79 -14.11 -3.85
N ASN A 193 -17.41 -15.22 -4.27
CA ASN A 193 -17.23 -16.53 -3.65
C ASN A 193 -15.78 -17.03 -3.80
N ALA A 194 -15.14 -16.79 -4.95
CA ALA A 194 -13.73 -17.13 -5.15
C ALA A 194 -12.82 -16.36 -4.19
N TRP A 195 -13.05 -15.05 -4.06
CA TRP A 195 -12.31 -14.22 -3.12
C TRP A 195 -12.53 -14.64 -1.67
N LEU A 196 -13.78 -14.87 -1.24
CA LEU A 196 -14.09 -15.33 0.13
C LEU A 196 -13.36 -16.65 0.48
N ARG A 197 -13.24 -17.58 -0.48
CA ARG A 197 -12.47 -18.82 -0.29
C ARG A 197 -10.98 -18.58 -0.04
N THR A 198 -10.40 -17.50 -0.58
CA THR A 198 -8.98 -17.17 -0.31
C THR A 198 -8.72 -16.73 1.13
N GLN A 199 -9.78 -16.50 1.91
CA GLN A 199 -9.70 -16.05 3.30
C GLN A 199 -10.03 -17.16 4.32
N SER A 200 -10.15 -18.42 3.89
CA SER A 200 -10.56 -19.54 4.74
C SER A 200 -9.74 -19.69 6.01
N ASP A 201 -8.45 -19.34 5.95
CA ASP A 201 -7.48 -19.58 7.01
C ASP A 201 -7.54 -18.52 8.13
N LEU A 202 -8.25 -17.40 7.90
CA LEU A 202 -8.39 -16.33 8.88
C LEU A 202 -9.45 -16.66 9.92
N VAL A 203 -9.35 -16.09 11.12
CA VAL A 203 -10.40 -16.20 12.15
C VAL A 203 -11.69 -15.48 11.69
N ALA A 204 -12.85 -15.97 12.12
CA ALA A 204 -14.16 -15.48 11.68
C ALA A 204 -14.33 -13.94 11.79
N GLY A 205 -13.92 -13.33 12.91
CA GLY A 205 -13.97 -11.88 13.09
C GLY A 205 -13.13 -11.11 12.08
N GLN A 206 -11.91 -11.58 11.78
CA GLN A 206 -11.03 -10.98 10.77
C GLN A 206 -11.60 -11.10 9.35
N ARG A 207 -12.18 -12.26 9.01
CA ARG A 207 -12.87 -12.46 7.72
C ARG A 207 -14.02 -11.48 7.55
N ARG A 208 -14.85 -11.32 8.59
CA ARG A 208 -15.98 -10.38 8.56
C ARG A 208 -15.51 -8.94 8.38
N GLU A 209 -14.49 -8.51 9.11
CA GLU A 209 -14.00 -7.13 9.00
C GLU A 209 -13.39 -6.85 7.63
N ARG A 210 -12.58 -7.78 7.09
CA ARG A 210 -12.04 -7.67 5.72
C ARG A 210 -13.14 -7.63 4.67
N ALA A 211 -14.18 -8.45 4.80
CA ALA A 211 -15.33 -8.45 3.90
C ALA A 211 -16.14 -7.17 3.98
N ARG A 212 -16.41 -6.64 5.19
CA ARG A 212 -17.08 -5.35 5.35
C ARG A 212 -16.30 -4.22 4.69
N LEU A 213 -14.98 -4.14 4.91
CA LEU A 213 -14.13 -3.14 4.27
C LEU A 213 -14.13 -3.27 2.74
N ALA A 214 -13.89 -4.48 2.24
CA ALA A 214 -13.83 -4.77 0.81
C ALA A 214 -15.16 -4.41 0.11
N PHE A 215 -16.29 -4.89 0.60
CA PHE A 215 -17.59 -4.64 -0.01
C PHE A 215 -17.98 -3.17 0.06
N THR A 216 -17.72 -2.50 1.20
CA THR A 216 -17.99 -1.07 1.34
C THR A 216 -17.23 -0.23 0.30
N LEU A 217 -15.96 -0.56 0.04
CA LEU A 217 -15.15 0.17 -0.94
C LEU A 217 -15.46 -0.20 -2.39
N VAL A 218 -15.80 -1.47 -2.66
CA VAL A 218 -16.30 -1.91 -3.97
C VAL A 218 -17.60 -1.17 -4.33
N GLU A 219 -18.50 -0.98 -3.36
CA GLU A 219 -19.72 -0.19 -3.57
C GLU A 219 -19.43 1.31 -3.69
N ALA A 220 -18.47 1.84 -2.94
CA ALA A 220 -18.03 3.23 -3.10
C ALA A 220 -17.42 3.50 -4.48
N ALA A 221 -16.74 2.51 -5.08
CA ALA A 221 -16.24 2.55 -6.46
C ALA A 221 -17.37 2.45 -7.52
N GLY A 222 -18.62 2.26 -7.08
CA GLY A 222 -19.79 2.30 -7.94
C GLY A 222 -20.26 0.93 -8.44
N HIS A 223 -19.79 -0.18 -7.87
CA HIS A 223 -20.34 -1.50 -8.11
C HIS A 223 -21.43 -1.85 -7.08
N ARG A 224 -22.17 -2.94 -7.28
CA ARG A 224 -23.14 -3.42 -6.28
C ARG A 224 -22.73 -4.79 -5.78
N VAL A 225 -22.65 -4.96 -4.46
CA VAL A 225 -22.47 -6.28 -3.85
C VAL A 225 -23.84 -6.86 -3.55
N PRO A 226 -24.15 -8.11 -3.96
CA PRO A 226 -25.46 -8.70 -3.67
C PRO A 226 -25.80 -8.72 -2.18
N ASP A 227 -27.06 -8.37 -1.84
CA ASP A 227 -27.55 -8.22 -0.46
C ASP A 227 -27.37 -9.47 0.43
N GLU A 228 -27.28 -10.66 -0.18
CA GLU A 228 -27.03 -11.92 0.54
C GLU A 228 -25.70 -11.90 1.30
N TYR A 229 -24.65 -11.34 0.71
CA TYR A 229 -23.35 -11.20 1.36
C TYR A 229 -23.41 -10.19 2.51
N TRP A 230 -24.15 -9.09 2.34
CA TRP A 230 -24.36 -8.12 3.41
C TRP A 230 -25.18 -8.69 4.57
N ARG A 231 -26.17 -9.54 4.28
CA ARG A 231 -26.95 -10.25 5.31
C ARG A 231 -26.08 -11.15 6.17
N GLU A 232 -25.10 -11.85 5.58
CA GLU A 232 -24.15 -12.68 6.33
C GLU A 232 -23.19 -11.86 7.21
N LEU A 233 -22.94 -10.61 6.84
CA LEU A 233 -22.10 -9.67 7.57
C LEU A 233 -22.87 -8.82 8.58
N ALA A 234 -24.20 -8.90 8.63
CA ALA A 234 -25.04 -8.16 9.57
C ALA A 234 -24.80 -8.64 11.01
N GLY A 235 -24.63 -7.70 11.94
CA GLY A 235 -24.34 -7.97 13.35
C GLY A 235 -23.36 -6.96 13.94
N GLU A 236 -23.06 -7.07 15.23
CA GLU A 236 -22.16 -6.13 15.91
C GLU A 236 -20.75 -6.13 15.28
N ALA A 237 -20.12 -4.95 15.26
CA ALA A 237 -18.72 -4.81 14.90
C ALA A 237 -17.86 -5.21 16.09
N GLU A 238 -17.01 -6.23 15.91
CA GLU A 238 -16.11 -6.73 16.96
C GLU A 238 -14.92 -5.78 17.22
N GLY A 239 -14.81 -4.66 16.48
CA GLY A 239 -13.68 -3.74 16.52
C GLY A 239 -14.01 -2.34 17.06
N LYS A 240 -13.13 -1.79 17.91
CA LYS A 240 -13.09 -0.35 18.25
C LYS A 240 -12.49 0.44 17.09
N VAL A 241 -13.27 0.66 16.05
CA VAL A 241 -12.86 1.59 14.98
C VAL A 241 -13.08 3.03 15.47
N SER A 242 -12.17 3.95 15.12
CA SER A 242 -12.34 5.36 15.48
C SER A 242 -13.56 5.90 14.75
N ALA A 243 -14.57 6.35 15.49
CA ALA A 243 -15.60 7.19 14.89
C ALA A 243 -14.92 8.47 14.39
N ALA A 244 -15.14 8.82 13.13
CA ALA A 244 -14.74 10.11 12.60
C ALA A 244 -15.53 11.21 13.33
N ASP A 245 -14.94 12.39 13.46
CA ASP A 245 -15.64 13.56 13.99
C ASP A 245 -16.89 13.86 13.12
N PRO A 246 -18.11 13.85 13.69
CA PRO A 246 -19.33 14.16 12.94
C PRO A 246 -19.29 15.56 12.31
N GLY A 247 -18.60 16.52 12.95
CA GLY A 247 -18.39 17.85 12.41
C GLY A 247 -17.57 17.81 11.12
N ALA A 248 -16.42 17.13 11.14
CA ALA A 248 -15.59 16.89 9.97
C ALA A 248 -16.37 16.23 8.82
N LEU A 249 -17.18 15.20 9.10
CA LEU A 249 -17.99 14.52 8.07
C LEU A 249 -19.04 15.45 7.45
N ARG A 250 -19.69 16.28 8.26
CA ARG A 250 -20.67 17.26 7.77
C ARG A 250 -20.03 18.34 6.91
N LEU A 251 -18.86 18.84 7.32
CA LEU A 251 -18.09 19.83 6.58
C LEU A 251 -17.53 19.25 5.27
N LEU A 252 -17.07 18.00 5.29
CA LEU A 252 -16.65 17.26 4.10
C LEU A 252 -17.77 17.19 3.05
N GLU A 253 -18.98 16.81 3.47
CA GLU A 253 -20.15 16.74 2.61
C GLU A 253 -20.49 18.13 2.03
N SER A 254 -20.57 19.15 2.88
CA SER A 254 -20.84 20.54 2.45
C SER A 254 -19.81 21.07 1.45
N ALA A 255 -18.52 20.80 1.70
CA ALA A 255 -17.42 21.20 0.82
C ALA A 255 -17.49 20.49 -0.54
N SER A 256 -17.76 19.17 -0.52
CA SER A 256 -17.90 18.36 -1.75
C SER A 256 -19.11 18.80 -2.59
N SER A 257 -20.28 19.01 -1.98
CA SER A 257 -21.47 19.53 -2.69
C SER A 257 -21.22 20.92 -3.28
N GLY A 258 -20.43 21.76 -2.60
CA GLY A 258 -19.99 23.06 -3.09
C GLY A 258 -18.81 23.01 -4.07
N ARG A 259 -18.29 21.82 -4.43
CA ARG A 259 -17.10 21.60 -5.26
C ARG A 259 -15.85 22.36 -4.78
N ARG A 260 -15.72 22.58 -3.47
CA ARG A 260 -14.58 23.28 -2.87
C ARG A 260 -13.43 22.31 -2.62
N VAL A 261 -12.65 22.05 -3.67
CA VAL A 261 -11.61 20.99 -3.70
C VAL A 261 -10.68 21.03 -2.48
N GLY A 262 -10.10 22.19 -2.16
CA GLY A 262 -9.16 22.32 -1.04
C GLY A 262 -9.78 21.99 0.32
N GLU A 263 -10.99 22.49 0.57
CA GLU A 263 -11.75 22.17 1.79
C GLU A 263 -12.12 20.69 1.85
N THR A 264 -12.57 20.10 0.74
CA THR A 264 -12.88 18.67 0.66
C THR A 264 -11.67 17.82 1.03
N VAL A 265 -10.47 18.16 0.54
CA VAL A 265 -9.24 17.44 0.89
C VAL A 265 -8.91 17.58 2.37
N ILE A 266 -8.98 18.78 2.94
CA ILE A 266 -8.68 19.02 4.36
C ILE A 266 -9.66 18.27 5.26
N TYR A 267 -10.96 18.35 4.99
CA TYR A 267 -11.97 17.66 5.78
C TYR A 267 -11.93 16.14 5.59
N ALA A 268 -11.51 15.64 4.42
CA ALA A 268 -11.25 14.22 4.22
C ALA A 268 -10.11 13.75 5.12
N LEU A 269 -8.98 14.46 5.16
CA LEU A 269 -7.86 14.14 6.05
C LEU A 269 -8.27 14.20 7.53
N LEU A 270 -9.08 15.19 7.92
CA LEU A 270 -9.61 15.30 9.28
C LEU A 270 -10.52 14.11 9.63
N ALA A 271 -11.39 13.69 8.70
CA ALA A 271 -12.28 12.55 8.88
C ALA A 271 -11.53 11.21 8.98
N LEU A 272 -10.45 11.03 8.20
CA LEU A 272 -9.58 9.86 8.30
C LEU A 272 -8.79 9.83 9.61
N GLY A 273 -8.49 11.01 10.16
CA GLY A 273 -7.80 11.17 11.43
C GLY A 273 -6.28 10.95 11.34
N PRO A 274 -5.55 11.21 12.45
CA PRO A 274 -4.08 11.25 12.46
C PRO A 274 -3.42 9.90 12.25
N ARG A 275 -4.16 8.80 12.44
CA ARG A 275 -3.66 7.43 12.18
C ARG A 275 -3.80 7.02 10.71
N GLY A 276 -4.43 7.84 9.89
CA GLY A 276 -4.59 7.59 8.46
C GLY A 276 -5.68 6.56 8.13
N PRO A 277 -5.82 6.21 6.84
CA PRO A 277 -7.00 5.54 6.32
C PRO A 277 -7.17 4.10 6.80
N ALA A 278 -6.10 3.41 7.16
CA ALA A 278 -6.18 2.03 7.68
C ALA A 278 -6.94 1.90 9.01
N HIS A 279 -7.07 3.01 9.77
CA HIS A 279 -7.73 3.03 11.06
C HIS A 279 -9.09 3.74 11.05
N ALA A 280 -9.50 4.25 9.89
CA ALA A 280 -10.81 4.86 9.69
C ALA A 280 -11.88 3.79 9.52
N SER A 281 -13.12 4.10 9.88
CA SER A 281 -14.25 3.20 9.62
C SER A 281 -14.47 2.98 8.13
N SER A 282 -14.94 1.79 7.74
CA SER A 282 -15.31 1.50 6.34
C SER A 282 -16.31 2.54 5.80
N HIS A 283 -17.25 2.98 6.64
CA HIS A 283 -18.20 4.05 6.30
C HIS A 283 -17.50 5.38 6.01
N THR A 284 -16.60 5.82 6.89
CA THR A 284 -15.79 7.03 6.70
C THR A 284 -14.98 6.94 5.41
N LEU A 285 -14.33 5.80 5.16
CA LEU A 285 -13.54 5.57 3.95
C LEU A 285 -14.40 5.68 2.68
N ALA A 286 -15.59 5.08 2.67
CA ALA A 286 -16.50 5.18 1.53
C ALA A 286 -17.01 6.61 1.32
N GLN A 287 -17.26 7.37 2.38
CA GLN A 287 -17.65 8.78 2.27
C GLN A 287 -16.51 9.63 1.71
N VAL A 288 -15.28 9.46 2.22
CA VAL A 288 -14.09 10.13 1.69
C VAL A 288 -13.87 9.77 0.21
N PHE A 289 -13.98 8.48 -0.14
CA PHE A 289 -13.85 8.03 -1.52
C PHE A 289 -14.83 8.75 -2.45
N ARG A 290 -16.13 8.72 -2.13
CA ARG A 290 -17.18 9.33 -2.96
C ARG A 290 -17.04 10.84 -3.07
N THR A 291 -16.65 11.51 -1.98
CA THR A 291 -16.51 12.97 -1.97
C THR A 291 -15.30 13.43 -2.77
N LEU A 292 -14.19 12.69 -2.75
CA LEU A 292 -13.02 12.92 -3.60
C LEU A 292 -13.33 12.67 -5.09
N GLU A 293 -14.03 11.57 -5.41
CA GLU A 293 -14.53 11.33 -6.78
C GLU A 293 -15.41 12.50 -7.26
N ALA A 294 -16.34 12.98 -6.43
CA ALA A 294 -17.27 14.06 -6.78
C ALA A 294 -16.58 15.41 -7.04
N VAL A 295 -15.41 15.67 -6.47
CA VAL A 295 -14.62 16.89 -6.70
C VAL A 295 -13.53 16.72 -7.76
N GLY A 296 -13.50 15.59 -8.46
CA GLY A 296 -12.56 15.35 -9.57
C GLY A 296 -11.19 14.82 -9.12
N LEU A 297 -11.10 14.16 -7.96
CA LEU A 297 -9.90 13.51 -7.44
C LEU A 297 -10.01 11.96 -7.40
N PRO A 298 -10.31 11.28 -8.54
CA PRO A 298 -10.55 9.84 -8.59
C PRO A 298 -9.32 8.99 -8.30
N ASN A 299 -8.13 9.51 -8.59
CA ASN A 299 -6.86 8.81 -8.31
C ASN A 299 -6.55 8.82 -6.81
N ASP A 300 -6.79 9.94 -6.13
CA ASP A 300 -6.57 10.06 -4.68
C ASP A 300 -7.57 9.20 -3.90
N ALA A 301 -8.84 9.19 -4.33
CA ALA A 301 -9.87 8.31 -3.77
C ALA A 301 -9.43 6.82 -3.79
N ARG A 302 -8.96 6.35 -4.95
CA ARG A 302 -8.48 4.96 -5.12
C ARG A 302 -7.22 4.68 -4.33
N ARG A 303 -6.25 5.62 -4.29
CA ARG A 303 -5.03 5.46 -3.49
C ARG A 303 -5.34 5.29 -2.00
N ILE A 304 -6.24 6.11 -1.47
CA ILE A 304 -6.70 6.01 -0.07
C ILE A 304 -7.39 4.67 0.19
N ALA A 305 -8.26 4.23 -0.72
CA ALA A 305 -8.93 2.94 -0.59
C ALA A 305 -7.94 1.76 -0.62
N VAL A 306 -7.01 1.76 -1.57
CA VAL A 306 -5.96 0.74 -1.68
C VAL A 306 -5.10 0.70 -0.43
N GLU A 307 -4.68 1.86 0.08
CA GLU A 307 -3.90 1.91 1.33
C GLU A 307 -4.67 1.31 2.50
N ALA A 308 -5.93 1.69 2.69
CA ALA A 308 -6.77 1.14 3.75
C ALA A 308 -6.91 -0.38 3.62
N MET A 309 -7.14 -0.87 2.41
CA MET A 309 -7.34 -2.28 2.13
C MET A 309 -6.06 -3.10 2.39
N VAL A 310 -4.94 -2.69 1.82
CA VAL A 310 -3.66 -3.41 1.97
C VAL A 310 -3.22 -3.46 3.44
N ARG A 311 -3.34 -2.36 4.18
CA ARG A 311 -2.99 -2.31 5.61
C ARG A 311 -3.92 -3.13 6.50
N ASN A 312 -5.15 -3.41 6.05
CA ASN A 312 -6.08 -4.32 6.71
C ASN A 312 -5.97 -5.78 6.20
N GLY A 313 -4.95 -6.07 5.38
CA GLY A 313 -4.59 -7.42 4.92
C GLY A 313 -5.40 -7.92 3.72
N LEU A 314 -5.97 -7.01 2.93
CA LEU A 314 -6.46 -7.30 1.58
C LEU A 314 -5.31 -7.29 0.56
#